data_AF-A0A921KFU3-F1
#
_entry.id   AF-A0A921KFU3-F1
#
_cell.length_a   1.000
_cell.length_b   1.000
_cell.length_c   1.000
_cell.angle_alpha   90.00
_cell.angle_beta   90.00
_cell.angle_gamma   90.00
#
_symmetry.space_group_name_H-M   'P 1'
#
loop_
_entity.id
_entity.type
_entity.pdbx_description
1 polymer ?
#
loop_
_entity_poly.entity_id
_entity_poly.type
_entity_poly.pdbx_seq_one_letter_code
_entity_poly.pdbx_strand_id
1 'polypeptide(L)'
;MEEFENRKDLSWMQELFVKRTLIGFILKVSGLVVISWGIIYAFILQVSFSQPGLDGMSMIESVGGIGSIGFMTVLATYAIYGILLIGFGEVIDLLQKIYDRNEPYPQALQAVENNSDAANVPIPLFAEQEIKAFYSEQNIWIDSISPTRNRNVFIVKGNGRTEYIELGEATPKVLTEEEIGNLFN
;
A
#
# COMPACT_ATOMS: atom_id res chain seq x y z
N MET A 1 -2.21 16.43 -30.38
CA MET A 1 -0.92 16.54 -29.66
C MET A 1 -1.13 16.46 -28.15
N GLU A 2 -2.26 16.94 -27.61
CA GLU A 2 -2.62 16.85 -26.18
C GLU A 2 -2.80 15.42 -25.64
N GLU A 3 -3.24 14.45 -26.45
CA GLU A 3 -3.37 13.03 -26.03
C GLU A 3 -2.05 12.35 -25.64
N PHE A 4 -0.90 12.82 -26.15
CA PHE A 4 0.40 12.23 -25.83
C PHE A 4 0.98 12.76 -24.51
N GLU A 5 0.51 13.92 -24.05
CA GLU A 5 0.95 14.54 -22.79
C GLU A 5 0.22 13.89 -21.61
N ASN A 6 -1.09 13.65 -21.75
CA ASN A 6 -1.93 13.07 -20.71
C ASN A 6 -1.57 11.60 -20.36
N ARG A 7 -1.13 10.79 -21.34
CA ARG A 7 -0.67 9.40 -21.07
C ARG A 7 0.64 9.35 -20.27
N LYS A 8 1.51 10.34 -20.45
CA LYS A 8 2.76 10.45 -19.69
C LYS A 8 2.47 10.80 -18.24
N ASP A 9 1.41 11.58 -18.01
CA ASP A 9 1.03 12.01 -16.68
C ASP A 9 0.46 10.90 -15.80
N LEU A 10 -0.40 10.05 -16.37
CA LEU A 10 -0.94 8.90 -15.64
C LEU A 10 0.12 7.84 -15.29
N SER A 11 1.13 7.62 -16.16
CA SER A 11 2.13 6.57 -15.91
C SER A 11 3.09 6.94 -14.78
N TRP A 12 3.49 8.21 -14.65
CA TRP A 12 4.36 8.63 -13.53
C TRP A 12 3.60 8.59 -12.20
N MET A 13 2.30 8.91 -12.20
CA MET A 13 1.49 8.86 -10.98
C MET A 13 1.28 7.43 -10.47
N GLN A 14 1.04 6.46 -11.37
CA GLN A 14 0.95 5.05 -10.98
C GLN A 14 2.29 4.50 -10.49
N GLU A 15 3.40 4.86 -11.13
CA GLU A 15 4.74 4.50 -10.63
C GLU A 15 5.01 5.04 -9.23
N LEU A 16 4.58 6.27 -8.93
CA LEU A 16 4.76 6.86 -7.61
C LEU A 16 3.94 6.12 -6.56
N PHE A 17 2.69 5.75 -6.85
CA PHE A 17 1.86 4.99 -5.90
C PHE A 17 2.43 3.60 -5.59
N VAL A 18 2.86 2.86 -6.62
CA VAL A 18 3.47 1.54 -6.43
C VAL A 18 4.78 1.66 -5.65
N LYS A 19 5.64 2.64 -5.98
CA LYS A 19 6.90 2.91 -5.24
C LYS A 19 6.64 3.29 -3.77
N ARG A 20 5.53 3.99 -3.48
CA ARG A 20 5.17 4.45 -2.13
C ARG A 20 4.78 3.29 -1.20
N THR A 21 3.89 2.39 -1.62
CA THR A 21 3.50 1.22 -0.81
C THR A 21 4.65 0.21 -0.69
N LEU A 22 5.50 0.11 -1.72
CA LEU A 22 6.67 -0.76 -1.73
C LEU A 22 7.73 -0.35 -0.69
N ILE A 23 7.87 0.95 -0.39
CA ILE A 23 8.89 1.43 0.58
C ILE A 23 8.62 0.93 2.00
N GLY A 24 7.35 0.97 2.44
CA GLY A 24 6.94 0.50 3.77
C GLY A 24 7.10 -1.01 3.90
N PHE A 25 6.77 -1.75 2.83
CA PHE A 25 6.98 -3.19 2.77
C PHE A 25 8.47 -3.57 2.84
N ILE A 26 9.32 -2.89 2.06
CA ILE A 26 10.77 -3.12 2.05
C ILE A 26 11.39 -2.84 3.42
N LEU A 27 10.97 -1.79 4.13
CA LEU A 27 11.46 -1.50 5.48
C LEU A 27 11.12 -2.60 6.48
N LYS A 28 9.92 -3.17 6.41
CA LYS A 28 9.51 -4.28 7.28
C LYS A 28 10.33 -5.54 7.00
N VAL A 29 10.50 -5.88 5.72
CA VAL A 29 11.30 -7.04 5.29
C VAL A 29 12.76 -6.86 5.71
N SER A 30 13.34 -5.67 5.50
CA SER A 30 14.73 -5.41 5.88
C SER A 30 14.93 -5.49 7.40
N GLY A 31 13.99 -4.98 8.21
CA GLY A 31 14.00 -5.15 9.66
C GLY A 31 14.01 -6.62 10.09
N LEU A 32 13.20 -7.46 9.44
CA LEU A 32 13.13 -8.91 9.71
C LEU A 32 14.44 -9.62 9.34
N VAL A 33 15.06 -9.24 8.23
CA VAL A 33 16.38 -9.73 7.81
C VAL A 33 17.45 -9.36 8.83
N VAL A 34 17.45 -8.13 9.34
CA VAL A 34 18.41 -7.66 10.36
C VAL A 34 18.27 -8.46 11.65
N ILE A 35 17.04 -8.75 12.11
CA ILE A 35 16.80 -9.59 13.30
C ILE A 35 17.34 -11.01 13.06
N SER A 36 17.01 -11.60 11.92
CA SER A 36 17.45 -12.95 11.55
C SER A 36 18.97 -13.05 11.51
N TRP A 37 19.63 -12.04 10.93
CA TRP A 37 21.08 -11.95 10.90
C TRP A 37 21.70 -11.83 12.29
N GLY A 38 21.09 -11.02 13.16
CA GLY A 38 21.51 -10.87 14.56
C GLY A 38 21.44 -12.18 15.35
N ILE A 39 20.39 -12.99 15.15
CA ILE A 39 20.26 -14.31 15.78
C ILE A 39 21.37 -15.25 15.33
N ILE A 40 21.64 -15.31 14.02
CA ILE A 40 22.72 -16.14 13.46
C ILE A 40 24.07 -15.70 14.03
N TYR A 41 24.34 -14.40 14.04
CA TYR A 41 25.60 -13.84 14.53
C TYR A 41 25.79 -14.07 16.03
N ALA A 42 24.75 -13.89 16.84
CA ALA A 42 24.77 -14.19 18.27
C ALA A 42 25.09 -15.67 18.51
N PHE A 43 24.50 -16.58 17.73
CA PHE A 43 24.77 -18.01 17.82
C PHE A 43 26.22 -18.37 17.47
N ILE A 44 26.78 -17.77 16.42
CA ILE A 44 28.18 -17.95 16.04
C ILE A 44 29.12 -17.51 17.18
N LEU A 45 28.85 -16.35 17.80
CA LEU A 45 29.64 -15.87 18.93
C LEU A 45 29.54 -16.81 20.13
N GLN A 46 28.34 -17.27 20.48
CA GLN A 46 28.14 -18.22 21.59
C GLN A 46 28.97 -19.50 21.38
N VAL A 47 28.94 -20.07 20.16
CA VAL A 47 29.71 -21.28 19.85
C VAL A 47 31.21 -21.01 19.89
N SER A 48 31.65 -19.84 19.42
CA SER A 48 33.08 -19.45 19.39
C SER A 48 33.65 -19.25 20.80
N PHE A 49 32.89 -18.64 21.71
CA PHE A 49 33.29 -18.46 23.11
C PHE A 49 33.08 -19.70 23.99
N SER A 50 32.34 -20.70 23.51
CA SER A 50 32.13 -21.96 24.23
C SER A 50 33.24 -22.99 24.00
N GLN A 51 34.26 -22.69 23.19
CA GLN A 51 35.41 -23.59 23.05
C GLN A 51 36.32 -23.49 24.28
N PRO A 52 36.60 -24.62 24.98
CA PRO A 52 37.54 -24.62 26.09
C PRO A 52 38.94 -24.31 25.57
N GLY A 53 39.50 -23.18 25.97
CA GLY A 53 40.91 -22.86 25.72
C GLY A 53 41.79 -23.93 26.33
N LEU A 54 42.70 -24.48 25.53
CA LEU A 54 43.59 -25.60 25.86
C LEU A 54 44.78 -25.20 26.75
N ASP A 55 44.73 -24.06 27.42
CA ASP A 55 45.80 -23.58 28.30
C ASP A 55 45.29 -23.49 29.73
N GLY A 56 45.80 -24.41 30.55
CA GLY A 56 45.38 -24.62 31.92
C GLY A 56 45.56 -23.40 32.81
N MET A 57 44.72 -23.37 33.85
CA MET A 57 44.87 -22.56 35.06
C MET A 57 44.45 -21.08 34.94
N SER A 58 43.15 -20.83 34.71
CA SER A 58 42.33 -19.90 35.53
C SER A 58 40.88 -19.81 35.01
N MET A 59 39.92 -19.76 35.94
CA MET A 59 38.52 -19.34 35.72
C MET A 59 37.62 -20.19 34.80
N ILE A 60 37.20 -21.36 35.28
CA ILE A 60 36.13 -22.15 34.62
C ILE A 60 34.71 -21.63 34.93
N GLU A 61 34.54 -20.66 35.85
CA GLU A 61 33.23 -20.05 36.14
C GLU A 61 32.87 -18.81 35.30
N SER A 62 33.81 -18.15 34.60
CA SER A 62 33.54 -16.88 33.90
C SER A 62 33.36 -17.00 32.38
N VAL A 63 33.82 -18.08 31.75
CA VAL A 63 33.79 -18.22 30.28
C VAL A 63 32.37 -18.40 29.75
N GLY A 64 31.51 -19.14 30.46
CA GLY A 64 30.08 -19.26 30.11
C GLY A 64 29.28 -17.97 30.34
N GLY A 65 29.64 -17.21 31.38
CA GLY A 65 29.01 -15.92 31.72
C GLY A 65 29.33 -14.82 30.71
N ILE A 66 30.58 -14.72 30.26
CA ILE A 66 31.00 -13.73 29.27
C ILE A 66 30.41 -14.04 27.89
N GLY A 67 30.36 -15.31 27.48
CA GLY A 67 29.72 -15.72 26.22
C GLY A 67 28.22 -15.42 26.19
N SER A 68 27.52 -15.73 27.29
CA SER A 68 26.07 -15.49 27.42
C SER A 68 25.69 -14.00 27.50
N ILE A 69 26.50 -13.17 28.18
CA ILE A 69 26.33 -11.72 28.17
C ILE A 69 26.53 -11.19 26.75
N GLY A 70 27.59 -11.61 26.05
CA GLY A 70 27.84 -11.23 24.67
C GLY A 70 26.71 -11.62 23.72
N PHE A 71 26.17 -12.84 23.87
CA PHE A 71 24.99 -13.31 23.14
C PHE A 71 23.78 -12.40 23.38
N MET A 72 23.44 -12.12 24.64
CA MET A 72 22.29 -11.28 24.99
C MET A 72 22.45 -9.84 24.51
N THR A 73 23.65 -9.26 24.60
CA THR A 73 23.93 -7.91 24.10
C THR A 73 23.71 -7.84 22.60
N VAL A 74 24.30 -8.76 21.84
CA VAL A 74 24.15 -8.79 20.38
C VAL A 74 22.69 -8.99 20.00
N LEU A 75 22.02 -9.96 20.59
CA LEU A 75 20.61 -10.25 20.30
C LEU A 75 19.72 -9.04 20.61
N ALA A 76 19.93 -8.38 21.75
CA ALA A 76 19.21 -7.16 22.11
C ALA A 76 19.48 -6.02 21.11
N THR A 77 20.74 -5.80 20.72
CA THR A 77 21.10 -4.75 19.76
C THR A 77 20.42 -4.94 18.41
N TYR A 78 20.51 -6.13 17.82
CA TYR A 78 19.88 -6.42 16.53
C TYR A 78 18.35 -6.45 16.62
N ALA A 79 17.79 -6.90 17.74
CA ALA A 79 16.35 -6.83 17.99
C ALA A 79 15.86 -5.38 18.05
N ILE A 80 16.56 -4.50 18.79
CA ILE A 80 16.22 -3.07 18.89
C ILE A 80 16.28 -2.42 17.50
N TYR A 81 17.35 -2.63 16.74
CA TYR A 81 17.45 -2.06 15.39
C TYR A 81 16.39 -2.61 14.43
N GLY A 82 16.10 -3.89 14.49
CA GLY A 82 15.05 -4.52 13.68
C GLY A 82 13.66 -3.99 14.00
N ILE A 83 13.32 -3.89 15.30
CA ILE A 83 12.04 -3.32 15.75
C ILE A 83 11.93 -1.85 15.36
N LEU A 84 13.01 -1.07 15.47
CA LEU A 84 13.02 0.32 15.02
C LEU A 84 12.74 0.44 13.52
N LEU A 85 13.36 -0.40 12.69
CA LEU A 85 13.10 -0.41 11.24
C LEU A 85 11.65 -0.76 10.91
N ILE A 86 11.09 -1.77 11.57
CA ILE A 86 9.68 -2.16 11.41
C ILE A 86 8.76 -1.01 11.85
N GLY A 87 9.05 -0.41 13.01
CA GLY A 87 8.29 0.72 13.55
C GLY A 87 8.35 1.94 12.63
N PHE A 88 9.51 2.28 12.07
CA PHE A 88 9.60 3.34 11.07
C PHE A 88 8.81 3.00 9.80
N GLY A 89 8.80 1.74 9.37
CA GLY A 89 7.96 1.28 8.26
C GLY A 89 6.47 1.52 8.53
N GLU A 90 5.98 1.25 9.73
CA GLU A 90 4.59 1.53 10.12
C GLU A 90 4.29 3.02 10.25
N VAL A 91 5.20 3.82 10.81
CA VAL A 91 5.02 5.27 10.89
C VAL A 91 4.96 5.89 9.49
N ILE A 92 5.80 5.44 8.56
CA ILE A 92 5.77 5.90 7.17
C ILE A 92 4.44 5.51 6.50
N ASP A 93 3.98 4.27 6.69
CA ASP A 93 2.70 3.78 6.17
C ASP A 93 1.51 4.58 6.73
N LEU A 94 1.54 4.90 8.02
CA LEU A 94 0.55 5.77 8.68
C LEU A 94 0.58 7.20 8.15
N LEU A 95 1.76 7.80 8.00
CA LEU A 95 1.91 9.15 7.46
C LEU A 95 1.44 9.21 6.01
N GLN A 96 1.71 8.18 5.21
CA GLN A 96 1.19 8.05 3.85
C GLN A 96 -0.33 7.95 3.86
N LYS A 97 -0.91 7.10 4.72
CA LYS A 97 -2.36 6.97 4.85
C LYS A 97 -3.04 8.27 5.30
N ILE A 98 -2.41 9.06 6.17
CA ILE A 98 -2.91 10.37 6.59
C ILE A 98 -2.80 11.38 5.46
N TYR A 99 -1.69 11.37 4.73
CA TYR A 99 -1.50 12.23 3.57
C TYR A 99 -2.54 11.92 2.48
N ASP A 100 -2.72 10.65 2.13
CA ASP A 100 -3.73 10.19 1.18
C ASP A 100 -5.15 10.56 1.65
N ARG A 101 -5.43 10.51 2.96
CA ARG A 101 -6.72 10.92 3.52
C ARG A 101 -6.95 12.43 3.47
N ASN A 102 -5.89 13.24 3.47
CA ASN A 102 -5.96 14.70 3.43
C ASN A 102 -5.89 15.27 2.00
N GLU A 103 -5.55 14.46 1.00
CA GLU A 103 -5.92 14.76 -0.37
C GLU A 103 -7.45 14.60 -0.51
N PRO A 104 -8.16 15.49 -1.24
CA PRO A 104 -9.62 15.43 -1.38
C PRO A 104 -10.13 14.21 -2.18
N TYR A 105 -9.23 13.57 -2.95
CA TYR A 105 -9.53 12.48 -3.88
C TYR A 105 -10.26 11.25 -3.28
N PRO A 106 -9.91 10.74 -2.07
CA PRO A 106 -10.60 9.59 -1.48
C PRO A 106 -11.83 9.96 -0.64
N GLN A 107 -12.02 11.23 -0.26
CA GLN A 107 -13.16 11.64 0.57
C GLN A 107 -14.44 11.85 -0.24
N ALA A 108 -14.33 12.35 -1.48
CA ALA A 108 -15.46 12.39 -2.42
C ALA A 108 -15.97 10.96 -2.75
N LEU A 109 -15.05 9.97 -2.76
CA LEU A 109 -15.37 8.57 -3.03
C LEU A 109 -16.11 7.87 -1.88
N GLN A 110 -15.73 8.10 -0.63
CA GLN A 110 -16.41 7.49 0.53
C GLN A 110 -17.75 8.14 0.89
N ALA A 111 -17.93 9.43 0.61
CA ALA A 111 -19.18 10.14 0.90
C ALA A 111 -20.33 9.69 -0.02
N VAL A 112 -20.02 9.27 -1.25
CA VAL A 112 -21.02 8.77 -2.21
C VAL A 112 -21.28 7.27 -2.05
N GLU A 113 -20.29 6.46 -1.64
CA GLU A 113 -20.48 5.03 -1.31
C GLU A 113 -21.40 4.82 -0.10
N ASN A 114 -21.50 5.78 0.83
CA ASN A 114 -22.44 5.70 1.94
C ASN A 114 -23.86 6.20 1.60
N ASN A 115 -24.09 6.76 0.40
CA ASN A 115 -25.41 7.22 -0.07
C ASN A 115 -26.04 6.29 -1.12
N SER A 116 -25.43 5.13 -1.38
CA SER A 116 -25.93 4.13 -2.32
C SER A 116 -27.09 3.30 -1.76
N ASP A 117 -28.20 3.94 -1.45
CA ASP A 117 -29.53 3.30 -1.39
C ASP A 117 -30.02 2.86 -2.79
N ALA A 118 -29.25 3.14 -3.85
CA ALA A 118 -29.54 2.79 -5.25
C ALA A 118 -28.95 1.43 -5.70
N ALA A 119 -28.32 0.66 -4.80
CA ALA A 119 -27.61 -0.59 -5.13
C ALA A 119 -28.47 -1.73 -5.72
N ASN A 120 -29.80 -1.55 -5.84
CA ASN A 120 -30.75 -2.55 -6.35
C ASN A 120 -31.42 -2.18 -7.68
N VAL A 121 -31.00 -1.10 -8.34
CA VAL A 121 -31.55 -0.75 -9.66
C VAL A 121 -30.78 -1.49 -10.76
N PRO A 122 -31.44 -2.27 -11.64
CA PRO A 122 -30.77 -2.92 -12.76
C PRO A 122 -30.16 -1.87 -13.71
N ILE A 123 -28.89 -2.05 -14.06
CA ILE A 123 -28.20 -1.20 -15.04
C ILE A 123 -28.76 -1.54 -16.43
N PRO A 124 -29.16 -0.54 -17.25
CA PRO A 124 -29.53 -0.79 -18.64
C PRO A 124 -28.37 -1.42 -19.42
N LEU A 125 -28.63 -2.51 -20.15
CA LEU A 125 -27.60 -3.23 -20.92
C LEU A 125 -26.82 -2.33 -21.89
N PHE A 126 -27.47 -1.32 -22.45
CA PHE A 126 -26.84 -0.32 -23.31
C PHE A 126 -25.76 0.48 -22.57
N ALA A 127 -26.07 0.95 -21.36
CA ALA A 127 -25.14 1.69 -20.51
C ALA A 127 -23.94 0.83 -20.11
N GLU A 128 -24.17 -0.44 -19.77
CA GLU A 128 -23.10 -1.35 -19.41
C GLU A 128 -22.14 -1.62 -20.60
N GLN A 129 -22.68 -1.80 -21.80
CA GLN A 129 -21.89 -2.01 -23.01
C GLN A 129 -21.07 -0.78 -23.39
N GLU A 130 -21.66 0.40 -23.29
CA GLU A 130 -21.02 1.67 -23.64
C GLU A 130 -19.89 2.01 -22.66
N ILE A 131 -20.12 1.80 -21.36
CA ILE A 131 -19.08 1.94 -20.32
C ILE A 131 -17.95 0.94 -20.58
N LYS A 132 -18.27 -0.33 -20.82
CA LYS A 132 -17.24 -1.34 -21.12
C LYS A 132 -16.46 -1.01 -22.39
N ALA A 133 -17.10 -0.50 -23.43
CA ALA A 133 -16.43 -0.08 -24.66
C ALA A 133 -15.47 1.09 -24.38
N PHE A 134 -15.93 2.12 -23.67
CA PHE A 134 -15.11 3.28 -23.29
C PHE A 134 -13.85 2.89 -22.51
N TYR A 135 -14.00 2.05 -21.49
CA TYR A 135 -12.85 1.59 -20.69
C TYR A 135 -11.98 0.55 -21.41
N SER A 136 -12.57 -0.27 -22.29
CA SER A 136 -11.82 -1.20 -23.13
C SER A 136 -10.94 -0.48 -24.15
N GLU A 137 -11.40 0.64 -24.71
CA GLU A 137 -10.59 1.51 -25.58
C GLU A 137 -9.41 2.14 -24.81
N GLN A 138 -9.58 2.35 -23.50
CA GLN A 138 -8.52 2.84 -22.61
C GLN A 138 -7.67 1.72 -22.00
N ASN A 139 -7.92 0.46 -22.36
CA ASN A 139 -7.23 -0.73 -21.84
C ASN A 139 -7.32 -0.86 -20.31
N ILE A 140 -8.42 -0.39 -19.72
CA ILE A 140 -8.71 -0.44 -18.29
C ILE A 140 -9.66 -1.62 -18.04
N TRP A 141 -9.28 -2.49 -17.09
CA TRP A 141 -10.13 -3.60 -16.67
C TRP A 141 -11.16 -3.12 -15.65
N ILE A 142 -12.45 -3.36 -15.95
CA ILE A 142 -13.55 -3.04 -15.07
C ILE A 142 -13.90 -4.27 -14.22
N ASP A 143 -13.90 -4.10 -12.91
CA ASP A 143 -14.30 -5.12 -11.94
C ASP A 143 -15.80 -5.09 -11.69
N SER A 144 -16.38 -3.89 -11.53
CA SER A 144 -17.82 -3.71 -11.35
C SER A 144 -18.32 -2.34 -11.80
N ILE A 145 -19.61 -2.28 -12.15
CA ILE A 145 -20.33 -1.05 -12.48
C ILE A 145 -21.55 -1.00 -11.56
N SER A 146 -21.79 0.15 -10.95
CA SER A 146 -22.93 0.39 -10.05
C SER A 146 -23.68 1.65 -10.47
N PRO A 147 -25.02 1.68 -10.45
CA PRO A 147 -25.79 2.89 -10.74
C PRO A 147 -25.71 3.90 -9.59
N THR A 148 -25.86 5.20 -9.90
CA THR A 148 -26.03 6.26 -8.90
C THR A 148 -27.48 6.73 -8.79
N ARG A 149 -27.75 7.73 -7.94
CA ARG A 149 -29.08 8.40 -7.88
C ARG A 149 -29.44 9.13 -9.18
N ASN A 150 -28.44 9.52 -9.97
CA ASN A 150 -28.65 10.15 -11.27
C ASN A 150 -28.66 9.07 -12.37
N ARG A 151 -29.68 9.11 -13.24
CA ARG A 151 -29.91 8.06 -14.26
C ARG A 151 -28.79 7.94 -15.28
N ASN A 152 -28.03 9.01 -15.48
CA ASN A 152 -26.97 9.07 -16.48
C ASN A 152 -25.58 8.91 -15.85
N VAL A 153 -25.46 8.79 -14.53
CA VAL A 153 -24.16 8.70 -13.85
C VAL A 153 -23.98 7.33 -13.22
N PHE A 154 -22.85 6.69 -13.52
CA PHE A 154 -22.51 5.36 -13.07
C PHE A 154 -21.16 5.37 -12.34
N ILE A 155 -21.05 4.52 -11.34
CA ILE A 155 -19.81 4.25 -10.62
C ILE A 155 -19.14 3.06 -11.29
N VAL A 156 -17.90 3.23 -11.71
CA VAL A 156 -17.09 2.16 -12.29
C VAL A 156 -15.95 1.88 -11.35
N LYS A 157 -15.86 0.63 -10.89
CA LYS A 157 -14.71 0.13 -10.12
C LYS A 157 -13.84 -0.69 -11.06
N GLY A 158 -12.60 -0.28 -11.23
CA GLY A 158 -11.64 -0.95 -12.10
C GLY A 158 -10.21 -0.61 -11.70
N ASN A 159 -9.31 -1.59 -11.78
CA ASN A 159 -7.89 -1.39 -11.49
C ASN A 159 -7.62 -0.80 -10.09
N GLY A 160 -8.42 -1.19 -9.09
CA GLY A 160 -8.30 -0.73 -7.70
C GLY A 160 -8.74 0.72 -7.45
N ARG A 161 -9.35 1.38 -8.45
CA ARG A 161 -9.90 2.75 -8.34
C ARG A 161 -11.39 2.74 -8.62
N THR A 162 -12.07 3.77 -8.14
CA THR A 162 -13.49 4.01 -8.36
C THR A 162 -13.62 5.33 -9.10
N GLU A 163 -14.34 5.34 -10.21
CA GLU A 163 -14.55 6.51 -11.07
C GLU A 163 -16.04 6.74 -11.31
N TYR A 164 -16.42 7.99 -11.60
CA TYR A 164 -17.78 8.33 -12.01
C TYR A 164 -17.79 8.64 -13.49
N ILE A 165 -18.65 7.93 -14.22
CA ILE A 165 -18.85 8.15 -15.64
C ILE A 165 -20.27 8.64 -15.88
N GLU A 166 -20.39 9.74 -16.62
CA GLU A 166 -21.66 10.22 -17.14
C GLU A 166 -21.84 9.72 -18.58
N LEU A 167 -22.97 9.05 -18.83
CA LEU A 167 -23.46 8.71 -20.15
C LEU A 167 -24.46 9.80 -20.58
N GLY A 168 -23.92 10.88 -21.18
CA GLY A 168 -24.69 11.98 -21.76
C GLY A 168 -25.07 11.73 -23.23
N GLU A 169 -25.61 12.76 -23.90
CA GLU A 169 -26.18 12.64 -25.26
C GLU A 169 -25.15 12.45 -26.41
N ALA A 170 -23.84 12.48 -26.15
CA ALA A 170 -22.83 12.43 -27.22
C ALA A 170 -21.69 11.44 -26.97
N THR A 171 -21.06 11.44 -25.78
CA THR A 171 -19.94 10.55 -25.45
C THR A 171 -19.85 10.29 -23.95
N PRO A 172 -19.45 9.09 -23.52
CA PRO A 172 -19.14 8.81 -22.11
C PRO A 172 -18.03 9.75 -21.61
N LYS A 173 -18.25 10.38 -20.47
CA LYS A 173 -17.30 11.33 -19.87
C LYS A 173 -17.03 10.96 -18.41
N VAL A 174 -15.76 10.87 -18.04
CA VAL A 174 -15.34 10.76 -16.64
C VAL A 174 -15.53 12.12 -15.98
N LEU A 175 -16.31 12.17 -14.91
CA LEU A 175 -16.65 13.39 -14.18
C LEU A 175 -15.51 13.81 -13.25
N THR A 176 -15.21 15.11 -13.21
CA THR A 176 -14.27 15.70 -12.25
C THR A 176 -14.95 16.04 -10.92
N GLU A 177 -14.17 16.30 -9.87
CA GLU A 177 -14.68 16.56 -8.50
C GLU A 177 -15.71 17.70 -8.45
N GLU A 178 -15.48 18.77 -9.20
CA GLU A 178 -16.39 19.92 -9.26
C GLU A 178 -17.74 19.54 -9.88
N GLU A 179 -17.71 18.66 -10.89
CA GLU A 179 -18.92 18.20 -11.59
C GLU A 179 -19.70 17.21 -10.72
N ILE A 180 -19.01 16.31 -10.02
CA ILE A 180 -19.62 15.39 -9.05
C ILE A 180 -20.27 16.19 -7.91
N GLY A 181 -19.58 17.18 -7.35
CA GLY A 181 -20.09 18.01 -6.27
C GLY A 181 -21.36 18.79 -6.63
N ASN A 182 -21.47 19.23 -7.89
CA ASN A 182 -22.67 19.92 -8.38
C ASN A 182 -23.86 18.99 -8.68
N LEU A 183 -23.61 17.69 -8.92
CA LEU A 183 -24.65 16.71 -9.24
C LEU A 183 -25.32 16.08 -8.01
N PHE A 184 -24.67 16.17 -6.85
CA PHE A 184 -25.14 15.53 -5.60
C PHE A 184 -25.46 16.52 -4.46
N ASN A 185 -25.38 17.83 -4.70
CA ASN A 185 -25.90 18.89 -3.83
C ASN A 185 -27.34 19.27 -4.21
#